data_AF-K2P0J6-F1
#
_entry.id   AF-K2P0J6-F1
#
_cell.length_a   1.000
_cell.length_b   1.000
_cell.length_c   1.000
_cell.angle_alpha   90.00
_cell.angle_beta   90.00
_cell.angle_gamma   90.00
#
_symmetry.space_group_name_H-M   'P 1'
#
loop_
_entity.id
_entity.type
_entity.pdbx_description
1 polymer ?
#
loop_
_entity_poly.entity_id
_entity_poly.type
_entity_poly.pdbx_seq_one_letter_code
_entity_poly.pdbx_strand_id
1 'polypeptide(L)'
;MAAPEIDEKFLAAGREYGDALIALGLDPHALFWAFDKTEKRHVLVLVTDFFDYTGPLEISKQLLRAYNASITPKEIDPFVVRLHSIHQSISERYVGAALSDGTFHVWDKNMNPKHVPPGARVEYFDIGDLTLKPEWTIKARSLQTRNSVEIGRKWKRFVRNVDKIAA
;
A
#
# COMPACT_ATOMS: atom_id res chain seq x y z
N MET A 1 17.11 -11.45 -8.32
CA MET A 1 16.98 -12.48 -7.26
C MET A 1 15.53 -12.52 -6.86
N ALA A 2 14.93 -13.71 -6.73
CA ALA A 2 13.56 -13.81 -6.23
C ALA A 2 13.49 -13.23 -4.82
N ALA A 3 12.48 -12.39 -4.55
CA ALA A 3 12.27 -11.87 -3.21
C ALA A 3 11.92 -13.03 -2.25
N PRO A 4 12.42 -13.01 -1.00
CA PRO A 4 12.00 -13.98 0.01
C PRO A 4 10.48 -13.97 0.18
N GLU A 5 9.88 -15.14 0.42
CA GLU A 5 8.46 -15.22 0.76
C GLU A 5 8.18 -14.52 2.08
N ILE A 6 6.99 -13.94 2.18
CA ILE A 6 6.48 -13.36 3.42
C ILE A 6 5.67 -14.42 4.16
N ASP A 7 5.87 -14.50 5.48
CA ASP A 7 5.11 -15.41 6.35
C ASP A 7 3.62 -15.02 6.33
N GLU A 8 2.74 -16.02 6.27
CA GLU A 8 1.29 -15.85 6.19
C GLU A 8 0.74 -15.01 7.35
N LYS A 9 1.36 -15.08 8.53
CA LYS A 9 0.98 -14.25 9.68
C LYS A 9 1.13 -12.75 9.39
N PHE A 10 2.15 -12.34 8.63
CA PHE A 10 2.36 -10.93 8.27
C PHE A 10 1.40 -10.50 7.17
N LEU A 11 1.02 -11.40 6.26
CA LEU A 11 -0.06 -11.13 5.31
C LEU A 11 -1.38 -10.87 6.04
N ALA A 12 -1.71 -11.69 7.05
CA ALA A 12 -2.88 -11.48 7.90
C ALA A 12 -2.80 -10.16 8.68
N ALA A 13 -1.69 -9.92 9.38
CA ALA A 13 -1.47 -8.68 10.13
C ALA A 13 -1.52 -7.43 9.23
N GLY A 14 -1.02 -7.52 7.99
CA GLY A 14 -1.11 -6.42 7.02
C GLY A 14 -2.56 -6.10 6.62
N ARG A 15 -3.42 -7.11 6.48
CA ARG A 15 -4.87 -6.93 6.24
C ARG A 15 -5.55 -6.27 7.42
N GLU A 16 -5.33 -6.80 8.62
CA GLU A 16 -5.87 -6.23 9.86
C GLU A 16 -5.40 -4.78 10.08
N TYR A 17 -4.14 -4.49 9.76
CA TYR A 17 -3.60 -3.14 9.77
C TYR A 17 -4.35 -2.22 8.79
N GLY A 18 -4.58 -2.67 7.56
CA GLY A 18 -5.36 -1.93 6.56
C GLY A 18 -6.78 -1.62 7.03
N ASP A 19 -7.46 -2.61 7.62
CA ASP A 19 -8.82 -2.45 8.16
C ASP A 19 -8.84 -1.46 9.33
N ALA A 20 -7.86 -1.54 10.23
CA ALA A 20 -7.71 -0.61 11.35
C ALA A 20 -7.50 0.84 10.86
N LEU A 21 -6.67 1.05 9.84
CA LEU A 21 -6.47 2.37 9.24
C LEU A 21 -7.78 2.94 8.67
N ILE A 22 -8.54 2.11 7.95
CA ILE A 22 -9.83 2.51 7.36
C ILE A 22 -10.83 2.88 8.47
N ALA A 23 -10.91 2.08 9.54
CA ALA A 23 -11.75 2.35 10.69
C ALA A 23 -11.38 3.68 11.38
N LEU A 24 -10.09 3.99 11.44
CA LEU A 24 -9.60 5.29 11.92
C LEU A 24 -9.91 6.44 10.96
N GLY A 25 -10.26 6.17 9.71
CA GLY A 25 -10.59 7.18 8.70
C GLY A 25 -9.42 7.57 7.80
N LEU A 26 -8.30 6.85 7.88
CA LEU A 26 -7.26 6.86 6.86
C LEU A 26 -7.65 5.80 5.83
N ASP A 27 -8.00 6.23 4.63
CA ASP A 27 -8.41 5.35 3.55
C ASP A 27 -7.30 5.33 2.48
N PRO A 28 -6.38 4.34 2.50
CA PRO A 28 -5.22 4.28 1.61
C PRO A 28 -5.63 4.24 0.13
N HIS A 29 -4.78 4.79 -0.73
CA HIS A 29 -4.87 4.56 -2.17
C HIS A 29 -4.28 3.20 -2.54
N ALA A 30 -3.17 2.86 -1.90
CA ALA A 30 -2.62 1.52 -1.93
C ALA A 30 -1.99 1.16 -0.59
N LEU A 31 -2.09 -0.12 -0.22
CA LEU A 31 -1.42 -0.74 0.91
C LEU A 31 -0.99 -2.14 0.49
N PHE A 32 0.30 -2.43 0.60
CA PHE A 32 0.85 -3.69 0.10
C PHE A 32 2.22 -3.99 0.72
N TRP A 33 2.58 -5.27 0.76
CA TRP A 33 3.93 -5.67 1.13
C TRP A 33 4.89 -5.57 -0.05
N ALA A 34 6.13 -5.19 0.25
CA ALA A 34 7.24 -5.23 -0.68
C ALA A 34 8.49 -5.75 0.04
N PHE A 35 9.38 -6.41 -0.69
CA PHE A 35 10.72 -6.71 -0.20
C PHE A 35 11.65 -5.56 -0.59
N ASP A 36 12.25 -4.95 0.42
CA ASP A 36 13.21 -3.87 0.29
C ASP A 36 14.62 -4.45 0.12
N LYS A 37 15.18 -4.30 -1.07
CA LYS A 37 16.49 -4.83 -1.43
C LYS A 37 17.64 -4.10 -0.72
N THR A 38 17.42 -2.85 -0.30
CA THR A 38 18.41 -2.03 0.41
C THR A 38 18.51 -2.49 1.86
N GLU A 39 17.36 -2.53 2.54
CA GLU A 39 17.26 -2.91 3.96
C GLU A 39 17.21 -4.43 4.17
N LYS A 40 17.08 -5.20 3.08
CA LYS A 40 16.97 -6.67 3.05
C LYS A 40 15.85 -7.22 3.95
N ARG A 41 14.70 -6.54 3.96
CA ARG A 41 13.53 -6.92 4.78
C ARG A 41 12.23 -6.63 4.04
N HIS A 42 11.14 -7.28 4.46
CA HIS A 42 9.81 -6.88 4.03
C HIS A 42 9.39 -5.58 4.71
N VAL A 43 8.77 -4.71 3.94
CA VAL A 43 8.23 -3.42 4.37
C VAL A 43 6.79 -3.30 3.89
N LEU A 44 5.97 -2.61 4.68
CA LEU A 44 4.59 -2.33 4.33
C LEU A 44 4.55 -0.96 3.65
N VAL A 45 4.14 -0.92 2.40
CA VAL A 45 4.11 0.33 1.62
C VAL A 45 2.71 0.92 1.71
N LEU A 46 2.62 2.16 2.19
CA LEU A 46 1.38 2.91 2.33
C LEU A 46 1.39 4.13 1.40
N VAL A 47 0.52 4.12 0.40
CA VAL A 47 0.30 5.21 -0.54
C VAL A 47 -0.93 6.01 -0.13
N THR A 48 -0.78 7.31 0.11
CA THR A 48 -1.87 8.18 0.57
C THR A 48 -1.70 9.63 0.12
N ASP A 49 -2.82 10.32 -0.10
CA ASP A 49 -2.87 11.76 -0.38
C ASP A 49 -2.56 12.63 0.85
N PHE A 50 -2.56 12.03 2.05
CA PHE A 50 -2.09 12.71 3.26
C PHE A 50 -0.61 13.07 3.18
N PHE A 51 0.19 12.31 2.41
CA PHE A 51 1.62 12.54 2.30
C PHE A 51 1.91 13.96 1.81
N ASP A 52 1.23 14.38 0.75
CA ASP A 52 1.41 15.70 0.14
C ASP A 52 0.73 16.82 0.94
N TYR A 53 -0.30 16.47 1.73
CA TYR A 53 -1.08 17.44 2.49
C TYR A 53 -0.44 17.82 3.83
N THR A 54 -0.03 16.84 4.63
CA THR A 54 0.49 17.07 6.00
C THR A 54 1.98 16.71 6.15
N GLY A 55 2.56 16.05 5.15
CA GLY A 55 3.93 15.54 5.20
C GLY A 55 4.04 14.18 5.90
N PRO A 56 5.10 13.40 5.58
CA PRO A 56 5.29 12.06 6.12
C PRO A 56 5.46 12.02 7.63
N LEU A 57 6.13 13.03 8.23
CA LEU A 57 6.40 13.06 9.67
C LEU A 57 5.12 13.04 10.50
N GLU A 58 4.12 13.84 10.12
CA GLU A 58 2.86 13.92 10.86
C GLU A 58 2.06 12.62 10.73
N ILE A 59 2.11 11.95 9.58
CA ILE A 59 1.50 10.64 9.40
C ILE A 59 2.18 9.62 10.32
N SER A 60 3.51 9.53 10.29
CA SER A 60 4.28 8.60 11.13
C SER A 60 3.99 8.79 12.61
N LYS A 61 3.86 10.04 13.09
CA LYS A 61 3.46 10.33 14.48
C LYS A 61 2.10 9.73 14.82
N GLN A 62 1.09 9.89 13.96
CA GLN A 62 -0.24 9.32 14.22
C GLN A 62 -0.25 7.80 14.13
N LEU A 63 0.49 7.19 13.20
CA LEU A 63 0.64 5.74 13.12
C LEU A 63 1.30 5.18 14.38
N LEU A 64 2.35 5.83 14.89
CA LEU A 64 3.00 5.44 16.14
C LEU A 64 2.06 5.56 17.35
N ARG A 65 1.25 6.63 17.41
CA ARG A 65 0.24 6.78 18.46
C ARG A 65 -0.81 5.68 18.40
N ALA A 66 -1.31 5.35 17.21
CA ALA A 66 -2.26 4.26 17.01
C ALA A 66 -1.66 2.90 17.42
N TYR A 67 -0.39 2.66 17.09
CA TYR A 67 0.34 1.47 17.50
C TYR A 67 0.52 1.37 19.02
N ASN A 68 0.91 2.47 19.68
CA ASN A 68 1.09 2.51 21.13
C ASN A 68 -0.23 2.28 21.88
N ALA A 69 -1.34 2.79 21.34
CA ALA A 69 -2.69 2.54 21.84
C ALA A 69 -3.22 1.12 21.48
N SER A 70 -2.42 0.28 20.82
CA SER A 70 -2.77 -1.09 20.41
C SER A 70 -3.99 -1.16 19.49
N ILE A 71 -4.19 -0.11 18.67
CA ILE A 71 -5.28 -0.03 17.68
C ILE A 71 -4.91 -0.81 16.42
N THR A 72 -3.63 -0.84 16.08
CA THR A 72 -3.07 -1.60 14.97
C THR A 72 -2.38 -2.86 15.49
N PRO A 73 -2.29 -3.95 14.68
CA PRO A 73 -1.58 -5.18 15.07
C PRO A 73 -0.15 -4.91 15.54
N LYS A 74 0.30 -5.63 16.57
CA LYS A 74 1.64 -5.45 17.17
C LYS A 74 2.76 -5.99 16.27
N GLU A 75 2.40 -6.89 15.38
CA GLU A 75 3.26 -7.48 14.34
C GLU A 75 3.70 -6.44 13.32
N ILE A 76 2.98 -5.32 13.19
CA ILE A 76 3.29 -4.23 12.27
C ILE A 76 3.87 -3.06 13.06
N ASP A 77 5.19 -3.08 13.19
CA ASP A 77 5.93 -1.92 13.68
C ASP A 77 5.75 -0.73 12.71
N PRO A 78 5.34 0.47 13.16
CA PRO A 78 5.31 1.67 12.33
C PRO A 78 6.60 1.95 11.54
N PHE A 79 7.77 1.50 12.03
CA PHE A 79 9.06 1.64 11.34
C PHE A 79 9.26 0.68 10.15
N VAL A 80 8.38 -0.30 9.96
CA VAL A 80 8.32 -1.09 8.71
C VAL A 80 7.43 -0.45 7.65
N VAL A 81 6.72 0.63 7.98
CA VAL A 81 5.81 1.30 7.04
C VAL A 81 6.56 2.34 6.20
N ARG A 82 6.68 2.10 4.89
CA ARG A 82 7.19 3.09 3.92
C ARG A 82 6.03 3.94 3.40
N LEU A 83 6.09 5.24 3.66
CA LEU A 83 5.07 6.20 3.23
C LEU A 83 5.40 6.77 1.85
N HIS A 84 4.39 6.80 0.97
CA HIS A 84 4.52 7.35 -0.37
C HIS A 84 3.37 8.28 -0.75
N SER A 85 3.70 9.29 -1.55
CA SER A 85 2.73 10.18 -2.18
C SER A 85 2.07 9.50 -3.38
N ILE A 86 0.84 9.90 -3.70
CA ILE A 86 0.12 9.44 -4.89
C ILE A 86 0.80 9.90 -6.19
N HIS A 87 1.67 10.91 -6.13
CA HIS A 87 2.39 11.49 -7.26
C HIS A 87 3.80 10.92 -7.46
N GLN A 88 4.22 9.99 -6.59
CA GLN A 88 5.50 9.30 -6.76
C GLN A 88 5.37 8.17 -7.79
N SER A 89 6.44 7.93 -8.55
CA SER A 89 6.49 6.93 -9.61
C SER A 89 6.13 5.51 -9.15
N ILE A 90 6.43 5.18 -7.89
CA ILE A 90 6.03 3.90 -7.31
C ILE A 90 4.52 3.74 -7.24
N SER A 91 3.79 4.80 -6.89
CA SER A 91 2.34 4.79 -6.76
C SER A 91 1.70 4.58 -8.12
N GLU A 92 2.12 5.33 -9.14
CA GLU A 92 1.60 5.21 -10.51
C GLU A 92 1.85 3.82 -11.10
N ARG A 93 3.10 3.35 -11.01
CA ARG A 93 3.49 2.04 -11.56
C ARG A 93 2.83 0.89 -10.83
N TYR A 94 2.81 0.94 -9.50
CA TYR A 94 2.24 -0.14 -8.72
C TYR A 94 0.72 -0.19 -8.82
N VAL A 95 0.01 0.94 -8.69
CA VAL A 95 -1.45 0.92 -8.80
C VAL A 95 -1.89 0.48 -10.19
N GLY A 96 -1.18 0.89 -11.25
CA GLY A 96 -1.42 0.37 -12.60
C GLY A 96 -1.25 -1.15 -12.68
N ALA A 97 -0.18 -1.69 -12.09
CA ALA A 97 0.08 -3.12 -12.06
C ALA A 97 -0.92 -3.91 -11.19
N ALA A 98 -1.23 -3.42 -9.99
CA ALA A 98 -2.11 -4.07 -9.01
C ALA A 98 -3.59 -4.05 -9.43
N LEU A 99 -4.00 -3.06 -10.23
CA LEU A 99 -5.34 -3.02 -10.82
C LEU A 99 -5.42 -3.76 -12.16
N SER A 100 -4.29 -4.15 -12.75
CA SER A 100 -4.28 -5.09 -13.86
C SER A 100 -4.53 -6.50 -13.32
N ASP A 101 -5.24 -7.33 -14.06
CA ASP A 101 -5.45 -8.73 -13.70
C ASP A 101 -4.18 -9.61 -13.87
N GLY A 102 -3.03 -8.96 -14.11
CA GLY A 102 -1.75 -9.62 -14.38
C GLY A 102 -1.74 -10.42 -15.67
N THR A 103 -2.78 -10.31 -16.51
CA THR A 103 -2.82 -10.97 -17.81
C THR A 103 -2.24 -10.06 -18.87
N PHE A 104 -1.28 -10.59 -19.61
CA PHE A 104 -0.87 -9.95 -20.85
C PHE A 104 -2.01 -10.10 -21.85
N HIS A 105 -2.24 -9.08 -22.68
CA HIS A 105 -3.05 -9.25 -23.88
C HIS A 105 -2.10 -9.47 -25.05
N VAL A 106 -2.01 -10.72 -25.53
CA VAL A 106 -1.31 -11.03 -26.77
C VAL A 106 -2.29 -10.80 -27.90
N TRP A 107 -1.99 -9.84 -28.78
CA TRP A 107 -2.80 -9.56 -29.96
C TRP A 107 -2.18 -10.26 -31.17
N ASP A 108 -3.00 -10.87 -32.03
CA ASP A 108 -2.53 -11.34 -33.33
C ASP A 108 -2.29 -10.16 -34.30
N LYS A 109 -1.80 -10.46 -35.51
CA LYS A 109 -1.57 -9.46 -36.57
C LYS A 109 -2.82 -8.67 -37.00
N ASN A 110 -4.01 -9.13 -36.60
CA ASN A 110 -5.30 -8.53 -36.92
C ASN A 110 -5.96 -7.90 -35.67
N MET A 111 -5.25 -7.75 -34.55
CA MET A 111 -5.79 -7.25 -33.28
C MET A 111 -6.90 -8.14 -32.67
N ASN A 112 -6.86 -9.46 -32.89
CA ASN A 112 -7.69 -10.38 -32.10
C ASN A 112 -6.96 -10.80 -30.82
N PRO A 113 -7.66 -10.88 -29.67
CA PRO A 113 -7.06 -11.34 -28.43
C PRO A 113 -6.75 -12.83 -28.52
N LYS A 114 -5.48 -13.20 -28.30
CA LYS A 114 -5.05 -14.59 -28.13
C LYS A 114 -5.15 -15.01 -26.67
N HIS A 115 -5.49 -16.28 -26.47
CA HIS A 115 -5.40 -16.91 -25.15
C HIS A 115 -3.97 -16.83 -24.63
N VAL A 116 -3.81 -16.23 -23.45
CA VAL A 116 -2.53 -16.18 -22.74
C VAL A 116 -2.40 -17.40 -21.84
N PRO A 117 -1.31 -18.17 -21.94
CA PRO A 117 -1.12 -19.35 -21.09
C PRO A 117 -1.16 -18.99 -19.60
N PRO A 118 -1.70 -19.85 -18.72
CA PRO A 118 -1.76 -19.59 -17.28
C PRO A 118 -0.40 -19.28 -16.64
N GLY A 119 0.70 -19.83 -17.19
CA GLY A 119 2.07 -19.59 -16.73
C GLY A 119 2.69 -18.26 -17.20
N ALA A 120 1.97 -17.43 -17.95
CA ALA A 120 2.45 -16.12 -18.39
C ALA A 120 2.00 -14.98 -17.46
N ARG A 121 1.61 -15.28 -16.21
CA ARG A 121 1.28 -14.25 -15.22
C ARG A 121 2.55 -13.59 -14.70
N VAL A 122 2.47 -12.30 -14.37
CA VAL A 122 3.57 -11.63 -13.70
C VAL A 122 3.70 -12.15 -12.27
N GLU A 123 4.81 -12.83 -11.98
CA GLU A 123 5.09 -13.38 -10.64
C GLU A 123 5.57 -12.30 -9.67
N TYR A 124 6.31 -11.30 -10.16
CA TYR A 124 6.79 -10.19 -9.35
C TYR A 124 7.09 -8.94 -10.20
N PHE A 125 7.10 -7.79 -9.55
CA PHE A 125 7.46 -6.49 -10.13
C PHE A 125 8.64 -5.90 -9.37
N ASP A 126 9.60 -5.34 -10.09
CA ASP A 126 10.67 -4.52 -9.49
C ASP A 126 10.38 -3.04 -9.74
N ILE A 127 10.30 -2.26 -8.66
CA ILE A 127 10.15 -0.81 -8.69
C ILE A 127 11.24 -0.20 -7.82
N GLY A 128 12.32 0.25 -8.45
CA GLY A 128 13.50 0.74 -7.72
C GLY A 128 14.11 -0.34 -6.84
N ASP A 129 14.25 -0.05 -5.55
CA ASP A 129 14.76 -0.99 -4.53
C ASP A 129 13.70 -1.95 -4.00
N LEU A 130 12.45 -1.84 -4.46
CA LEU A 130 11.35 -2.68 -4.00
C LEU A 130 11.04 -3.79 -5.00
N THR A 131 10.88 -5.00 -4.48
CA THR A 131 10.31 -6.15 -5.20
C THR A 131 8.94 -6.46 -4.63
N LEU A 132 7.94 -6.62 -5.49
CA LEU A 132 6.54 -6.73 -5.12
C LEU A 132 5.92 -7.95 -5.80
N LYS A 133 4.87 -8.52 -5.19
CA LYS A 133 4.08 -9.58 -5.82
C LYS A 133 2.59 -9.25 -5.80
N PRO A 134 1.79 -9.67 -6.80
CA PRO A 134 0.35 -9.45 -6.81
C PRO A 134 -0.34 -9.90 -5.51
N GLU A 135 0.01 -11.06 -4.99
CA GLU A 135 -0.56 -11.66 -3.77
C GLU A 135 -0.22 -10.91 -2.49
N TRP A 136 0.76 -10.00 -2.54
CA TRP A 136 1.16 -9.14 -1.41
C TRP A 136 0.33 -7.86 -1.32
N THR A 137 -0.59 -7.65 -2.25
CA THR A 137 -1.51 -6.52 -2.27
C THR A 137 -2.58 -6.69 -1.20
N ILE A 138 -2.69 -5.72 -0.28
CA ILE A 138 -3.77 -5.68 0.72
C ILE A 138 -4.92 -4.85 0.18
N LYS A 139 -4.60 -3.68 -0.38
CA LYS A 139 -5.57 -2.75 -0.97
C LYS A 139 -4.92 -1.98 -2.11
N ALA A 140 -5.65 -1.84 -3.21
CA ALA A 140 -5.29 -0.93 -4.29
C ALA A 140 -6.57 -0.35 -4.89
N ARG A 141 -6.53 0.93 -5.27
CA ARG A 141 -7.59 1.59 -6.02
C ARG A 141 -7.00 2.63 -6.96
N SER A 142 -7.80 3.08 -7.93
CA SER A 142 -7.41 4.15 -8.84
C SER A 142 -6.88 5.36 -8.07
N LEU A 143 -5.77 5.91 -8.55
CA LEU A 143 -5.20 7.16 -8.04
C LEU A 143 -6.12 8.31 -8.44
N GLN A 144 -7.06 8.65 -7.57
CA GLN A 144 -7.89 9.83 -7.72
C GLN A 144 -7.32 10.95 -6.86
N THR A 145 -7.03 12.09 -7.49
CA THR A 145 -6.65 13.30 -6.78
C THR A 145 -7.88 13.88 -6.11
N ARG A 146 -7.80 14.11 -4.80
CA ARG A 146 -8.83 14.81 -4.04
C ARG A 146 -8.45 16.27 -3.91
N ASN A 147 -9.44 17.14 -3.76
CA ASN A 147 -9.14 18.54 -3.44
C ASN A 147 -8.63 18.67 -1.99
N SER A 148 -7.84 19.70 -1.72
CA SER A 148 -7.21 19.93 -0.41
C SER A 148 -8.21 20.06 0.74
N VAL A 149 -9.42 20.57 0.48
CA VAL A 149 -10.49 20.70 1.50
C VAL A 149 -10.98 19.33 1.95
N GLU A 150 -11.22 18.42 1.01
CA GLU A 150 -11.61 17.04 1.30
C GLU A 150 -10.51 16.30 2.05
N ILE A 151 -9.26 16.41 1.58
CA ILE A 151 -8.09 15.79 2.23
C ILE A 151 -7.97 16.29 3.67
N GLY A 152 -8.08 17.61 3.90
CA GLY A 152 -8.03 18.20 5.24
C GLY A 152 -9.16 17.73 6.16
N ARG A 153 -10.38 17.53 5.64
CA ARG A 153 -11.50 16.97 6.43
C ARG A 153 -11.23 15.52 6.83
N LYS A 154 -10.69 14.70 5.93
CA LYS A 154 -10.33 13.31 6.20
C LYS A 154 -9.17 13.21 7.19
N TRP A 155 -8.14 14.03 7.03
CA TRP A 155 -7.02 14.12 7.97
C TRP A 155 -7.50 14.46 9.39
N LYS A 156 -8.32 15.51 9.54
CA LYS A 156 -8.88 15.88 10.85
C LYS A 156 -9.72 14.76 11.47
N ARG A 157 -10.46 14.01 10.66
CA ARG A 157 -11.22 12.83 11.13
C ARG A 157 -10.28 11.75 11.64
N PHE A 158 -9.23 11.43 10.88
CA PHE A 158 -8.22 10.45 11.25
C PHE A 158 -7.54 10.81 12.58
N VAL A 159 -6.99 12.02 12.69
CA VAL A 159 -6.35 12.50 13.92
C VAL A 159 -7.31 12.43 15.10
N ARG A 160 -8.55 12.94 14.95
CA ARG A 160 -9.55 12.90 16.01
C ARG A 160 -9.90 11.46 16.45
N ASN A 161 -9.97 10.53 15.51
CA ASN A 161 -10.28 9.14 15.83
C ASN A 161 -9.11 8.46 16.56
N VAL A 162 -7.86 8.75 16.16
CA VAL A 162 -6.67 8.33 16.91
C VAL A 162 -6.67 8.92 18.32
N ASP A 163 -6.92 10.23 18.45
CA ASP A 163 -6.95 10.93 19.74
C ASP A 163 -8.00 10.34 20.69
N LYS A 164 -9.18 10.00 20.18
CA LYS A 164 -10.27 9.44 20.99
C LYS A 164 -9.96 8.08 21.60
N ILE A 165 -9.12 7.29 20.94
CA ILE A 165 -8.79 5.91 21.37
C ILE A 165 -7.49 5.90 22.16
N ALA A 166 -6.59 6.85 21.91
CA ALA A 166 -5.31 6.99 22.61
C ALA A 166 -5.39 7.84 23.90
N ALA A 167 -6.56 8.40 24.23
CA ALA A 167 -6.83 9.14 25.46
C ALA A 167 -7.39 8.21 26.55
#